data_AF-A0A7S3RN81-F1
#
_entry.id   AF-A0A7S3RN81-F1
#
_cell.length_a   1.000
_cell.length_b   1.000
_cell.length_c   1.000
_cell.angle_alpha   90.00
_cell.angle_beta   90.00
_cell.angle_gamma   90.00
#
_symmetry.space_group_name_H-M   'P 1'
#
loop_
_entity.id
_entity.type
_entity.pdbx_description
1 polymer ?
#
loop_
_entity_poly.entity_id
_entity_poly.type
_entity_poly.pdbx_seq_one_letter_code
_entity_poly.pdbx_strand_id
1 'polypeptide(L)'
;MAPPAAATPHNTALRCPCRAGRPASSRLSSPRSCVLRGARPRTESQEPSEVQPDFCSRLPRRVSRLAPPVAPTEAAAAAGWPLAVFSHGLWGCSASYSGLCAELASHGAVVIALEHGDGSAVYTETSDGEARVYGSVDGDDARARQQRRRVAEARAVIDSIDEIARQLPAGVAVDKSRLSLIGHSFGGSSVLRTAADIASGRPRVSAGLVRAVVACDPWISGYDETADGVAPVPTLALLTPSMMYPGNERKVGGVMRRLAQSSATALYAEVRDTRHQEISDFPCINHSPLRFFCMAGARPPAEAHALQTSLVAGFLALAGALDAPAGSELAAQREVARGLFLAAEEPPPEESDYIVHGASLGAAAPPVPASPMALSAPGGLAA
;
A
#
# COMPACT_ATOMS: atom_id res chain seq x y z
N MET A 1 31.23 50.30 -17.05
CA MET A 1 31.86 50.02 -15.75
C MET A 1 31.27 48.73 -15.21
N ALA A 2 32.15 47.84 -14.76
CA ALA A 2 31.91 46.42 -14.46
C ALA A 2 30.98 46.16 -13.24
N PRO A 3 30.38 44.96 -13.13
CA PRO A 3 29.51 44.57 -12.02
C PRO A 3 30.32 43.99 -10.84
N PRO A 4 29.78 43.98 -9.60
CA PRO A 4 30.44 43.34 -8.47
C PRO A 4 30.21 41.82 -8.45
N ALA A 5 31.20 41.15 -7.87
CA ALA A 5 31.59 39.76 -8.03
C ALA A 5 30.71 38.71 -7.32
N ALA A 6 30.81 37.49 -7.86
CA ALA A 6 30.24 36.24 -7.37
C ALA A 6 30.79 35.81 -6.00
N ALA A 7 29.90 35.26 -5.16
CA ALA A 7 30.26 34.55 -3.94
C ALA A 7 30.17 33.03 -4.16
N THR A 8 31.32 32.36 -4.06
CA THR A 8 31.48 30.90 -3.99
C THR A 8 31.08 30.37 -2.60
N PRO A 9 30.38 29.22 -2.48
CA PRO A 9 30.13 28.60 -1.19
C PRO A 9 31.33 27.76 -0.71
N HIS A 10 31.80 28.06 0.50
CA HIS A 10 32.80 27.28 1.23
C HIS A 10 32.22 25.94 1.72
N ASN A 11 32.96 24.88 1.44
CA ASN A 11 32.70 23.51 1.85
C ASN A 11 33.30 23.28 3.26
N THR A 12 32.47 23.25 4.30
CA THR A 12 32.88 22.91 5.67
C THR A 12 32.50 21.48 6.02
N ALA A 13 33.44 20.56 5.76
CA ALA A 13 33.40 19.21 6.29
C ALA A 13 33.71 19.23 7.80
N LEU A 14 32.73 18.82 8.62
CA LEU A 14 32.90 18.56 10.04
C LEU A 14 33.76 17.30 10.23
N ARG A 15 35.02 17.50 10.65
CA ARG A 15 35.92 16.44 11.12
C ARG A 15 35.73 16.24 12.62
N CYS A 16 35.46 15.00 13.02
CA CYS A 16 35.46 14.53 14.41
C CYS A 16 36.92 14.32 14.89
N PRO A 17 37.32 14.76 16.10
CA PRO A 17 38.70 14.65 16.56
C PRO A 17 38.88 13.43 17.48
N CYS A 18 39.84 12.55 17.20
CA CYS A 18 40.57 11.75 18.19
C CYS A 18 41.96 11.37 17.63
N ARG A 19 43.00 11.87 18.30
CA ARG A 19 44.46 11.65 18.12
C ARG A 19 44.82 10.16 18.18
N ALA A 20 45.62 9.61 17.25
CA ALA A 20 47.09 9.63 17.11
C ALA A 20 47.82 8.52 17.89
N GLY A 21 48.63 7.71 17.18
CA GLY A 21 49.65 6.83 17.76
C GLY A 21 49.84 5.47 17.07
N ARG A 22 50.69 5.41 16.04
CA ARG A 22 51.25 4.20 15.40
C ARG A 22 52.43 3.64 16.25
N PRO A 23 52.94 2.38 16.09
CA PRO A 23 53.42 1.84 14.81
C PRO A 23 53.22 0.34 14.54
N ALA A 24 53.56 -0.02 13.30
CA ALA A 24 53.43 -1.33 12.67
C ALA A 24 54.51 -2.33 13.11
N SER A 25 54.17 -3.62 13.15
CA SER A 25 55.04 -4.69 12.61
C SER A 25 54.27 -5.98 12.30
N SER A 26 54.67 -6.57 11.17
CA SER A 26 54.43 -7.89 10.56
C SER A 26 53.89 -9.06 11.40
N ARG A 27 52.99 -9.87 10.82
CA ARG A 27 53.25 -11.23 10.29
C ARG A 27 51.98 -11.91 9.77
N LEU A 28 52.15 -12.71 8.73
CA LEU A 28 51.15 -13.57 8.07
C LEU A 28 50.61 -14.68 8.99
N SER A 29 49.33 -15.03 8.86
CA SER A 29 48.87 -16.43 8.74
C SER A 29 47.37 -16.54 8.41
N SER A 30 47.05 -17.48 7.51
CA SER A 30 45.79 -17.83 6.84
C SER A 30 44.62 -18.29 7.74
N PRO A 31 43.37 -18.41 7.21
CA PRO A 31 42.16 -18.58 8.00
C PRO A 31 41.94 -20.04 8.41
N ARG A 32 41.48 -20.27 9.65
CA ARG A 32 41.05 -21.60 10.12
C ARG A 32 39.52 -21.68 10.20
N SER A 33 39.02 -22.67 9.47
CA SER A 33 37.68 -23.25 9.52
C SER A 33 37.20 -23.53 10.95
N CYS A 34 35.99 -23.08 11.29
CA CYS A 34 35.29 -23.55 12.49
C CYS A 34 34.36 -24.70 12.09
N VAL A 35 34.72 -25.91 12.53
CA VAL A 35 34.01 -27.18 12.32
C VAL A 35 33.08 -27.42 13.51
N LEU A 36 31.84 -27.80 13.20
CA LEU A 36 30.79 -28.30 14.09
C LEU A 36 31.26 -29.44 15.02
N ARG A 37 30.92 -29.33 16.31
CA ARG A 37 30.69 -30.42 17.28
C ARG A 37 29.49 -29.98 18.13
N GLY A 38 28.40 -30.71 18.33
CA GLY A 38 28.27 -32.15 18.55
C GLY A 38 28.16 -32.41 20.05
N ALA A 39 26.98 -32.19 20.65
CA ALA A 39 26.66 -32.59 22.02
C ALA A 39 25.27 -33.25 22.10
N ARG A 40 25.23 -34.38 22.81
CA ARG A 40 24.18 -35.41 22.91
C ARG A 40 23.13 -35.09 24.02
N PRO A 41 22.03 -35.88 24.14
CA PRO A 41 20.72 -35.40 24.57
C PRO A 41 20.52 -35.42 26.09
N ARG A 42 19.64 -34.54 26.58
CA ARG A 42 19.03 -34.65 27.91
C ARG A 42 17.55 -34.98 27.75
N THR A 43 17.18 -36.14 28.28
CA THR A 43 15.83 -36.56 28.63
C THR A 43 15.45 -35.90 29.95
N GLU A 44 14.36 -35.14 29.98
CA GLU A 44 13.51 -35.01 31.16
C GLU A 44 12.16 -34.40 30.75
N SER A 45 11.12 -35.07 31.22
CA SER A 45 9.70 -34.84 31.02
C SER A 45 9.20 -33.57 31.70
N GLN A 46 8.53 -32.69 30.95
CA GLN A 46 7.59 -31.71 31.50
C GLN A 46 6.31 -31.68 30.64
N GLU A 47 5.17 -31.77 31.33
CA GLU A 47 3.81 -31.67 30.82
C GLU A 47 3.50 -30.27 30.21
N PRO A 48 2.47 -30.15 29.34
CA PRO A 48 2.35 -29.01 28.44
C PRO A 48 1.74 -27.79 29.14
N SER A 49 2.54 -26.74 29.30
CA SER A 49 2.07 -25.39 29.61
C SER A 49 1.48 -24.73 28.37
N GLU A 50 0.27 -24.18 28.52
CA GLU A 50 -0.37 -23.10 27.75
C GLU A 50 -0.12 -23.05 26.23
N VAL A 51 -1.20 -23.32 25.49
CA VAL A 51 -1.33 -23.01 24.07
C VAL A 51 -1.20 -21.49 23.88
N GLN A 52 0.00 -21.02 23.54
CA GLN A 52 0.15 -19.72 22.91
C GLN A 52 -0.58 -19.77 21.56
N PRO A 53 -1.44 -18.80 21.22
CA PRO A 53 -2.00 -18.72 19.89
C PRO A 53 -0.83 -18.53 18.92
N ASP A 54 -0.64 -19.51 18.06
CA ASP A 54 0.36 -19.51 16.99
C ASP A 54 0.04 -18.35 16.05
N PHE A 55 0.58 -17.17 16.37
CA PHE A 55 0.64 -16.00 15.51
C PHE A 55 1.67 -16.30 14.42
N CYS A 56 1.35 -17.32 13.61
CA CYS A 56 2.02 -17.57 12.35
C CYS A 56 1.81 -16.31 11.53
N SER A 57 2.83 -15.46 11.57
CA SER A 57 3.18 -14.43 10.60
C SER A 57 2.94 -15.01 9.20
N ARG A 58 1.70 -14.84 8.71
CA ARG A 58 1.33 -15.20 7.36
C ARG A 58 1.97 -14.15 6.45
N LEU A 59 3.26 -14.38 6.15
CA LEU A 59 3.78 -14.01 4.85
C LEU A 59 2.75 -14.45 3.80
N PRO A 60 2.56 -13.69 2.70
CA PRO A 60 1.52 -13.96 1.72
C PRO A 60 1.52 -15.45 1.41
N ARG A 61 0.34 -16.10 1.50
CA ARG A 61 0.16 -17.54 1.19
C ARG A 61 1.04 -17.85 -0.01
N ARG A 62 2.12 -18.59 0.24
CA ARG A 62 3.23 -18.91 -0.67
C ARG A 62 2.89 -18.51 -2.12
N VAL A 63 3.37 -17.35 -2.60
CA VAL A 63 3.01 -16.82 -3.93
C VAL A 63 3.39 -17.87 -4.98
N SER A 64 2.39 -18.60 -5.45
CA SER A 64 2.57 -19.67 -6.41
C SER A 64 2.37 -19.09 -7.81
N ARG A 65 3.43 -19.13 -8.62
CA ARG A 65 3.36 -18.67 -10.00
C ARG A 65 2.54 -19.66 -10.82
N LEU A 66 1.64 -19.16 -11.66
CA LEU A 66 0.76 -19.98 -12.50
C LEU A 66 -0.13 -20.94 -11.69
N ALA A 67 -0.43 -20.61 -10.43
CA ALA A 67 -1.42 -21.35 -9.68
C ALA A 67 -2.76 -21.30 -10.44
N PRO A 68 -3.48 -22.44 -10.54
CA PRO A 68 -4.83 -22.39 -11.06
C PRO A 68 -5.64 -21.43 -10.18
N PRO A 69 -6.47 -20.56 -10.77
CA PRO A 69 -7.37 -19.73 -9.99
C PRO A 69 -8.21 -20.64 -9.09
N VAL A 70 -8.36 -20.26 -7.83
CA VAL A 70 -9.31 -20.95 -6.95
C VAL A 70 -10.67 -20.89 -7.64
N ALA A 71 -11.38 -22.02 -7.67
CA ALA A 71 -12.70 -22.07 -8.30
C ALA A 71 -13.55 -20.90 -7.76
N PRO A 72 -14.10 -20.05 -8.64
CA PRO A 72 -14.89 -18.92 -8.19
C PRO A 72 -16.05 -19.44 -7.34
N THR A 73 -16.43 -18.69 -6.31
CA THR A 73 -17.73 -18.92 -5.68
C THR A 73 -18.82 -18.81 -6.76
N GLU A 74 -19.96 -19.47 -6.59
CA GLU A 74 -21.07 -19.36 -7.58
C GLU A 74 -21.45 -17.90 -7.84
N ALA A 75 -21.34 -17.04 -6.81
CA ALA A 75 -21.51 -15.59 -6.92
C ALA A 75 -20.44 -14.92 -7.80
N ALA A 76 -19.15 -15.22 -7.61
CA ALA A 76 -18.06 -14.68 -8.43
C ALA A 76 -18.10 -15.21 -9.88
N ALA A 77 -18.57 -16.44 -10.09
CA ALA A 77 -18.78 -17.02 -11.41
C ALA A 77 -19.91 -16.30 -12.18
N ALA A 78 -20.92 -15.79 -11.47
CA ALA A 78 -22.05 -15.07 -12.06
C ALA A 78 -21.78 -13.56 -12.26
N ALA A 79 -21.02 -12.92 -11.36
CA ALA A 79 -20.82 -11.46 -11.35
C ALA A 79 -19.46 -11.00 -11.90
N GLY A 80 -18.43 -11.86 -11.91
CA GLY A 80 -17.05 -11.49 -12.17
C GLY A 80 -16.30 -11.05 -10.92
N TRP A 81 -14.97 -11.08 -10.99
CA TRP A 81 -14.05 -10.75 -9.91
C TRP A 81 -13.83 -9.22 -9.89
N PRO A 82 -13.82 -8.57 -8.71
CA PRO A 82 -13.43 -7.17 -8.60
C PRO A 82 -12.07 -6.88 -9.20
N LEU A 83 -11.88 -5.65 -9.69
CA LEU A 83 -10.64 -5.25 -10.33
C LEU A 83 -9.90 -4.23 -9.47
N ALA A 84 -8.60 -4.43 -9.26
CA ALA A 84 -7.72 -3.49 -8.60
C ALA A 84 -6.57 -3.09 -9.53
N VAL A 85 -6.40 -1.79 -9.77
CA VAL A 85 -5.23 -1.26 -10.49
C VAL A 85 -4.27 -0.65 -9.46
N PHE A 86 -3.03 -1.11 -9.46
CA PHE A 86 -2.00 -0.67 -8.52
C PHE A 86 -0.94 0.21 -9.20
N SER A 87 -0.61 1.36 -8.61
CA SER A 87 0.45 2.28 -9.08
C SER A 87 1.60 2.37 -8.07
N HIS A 88 2.82 2.03 -8.52
CA HIS A 88 4.01 2.03 -7.67
C HIS A 88 4.54 3.44 -7.35
N GLY A 89 5.27 3.56 -6.24
CA GLY A 89 5.98 4.79 -5.87
C GLY A 89 7.16 5.14 -6.78
N LEU A 90 7.73 6.33 -6.57
CA LEU A 90 8.99 6.72 -7.21
C LEU A 90 10.09 5.74 -6.84
N TRP A 91 10.94 5.35 -7.80
CA TRP A 91 11.99 4.35 -7.63
C TRP A 91 11.47 2.93 -7.33
N GLY A 92 10.16 2.71 -7.38
CA GLY A 92 9.55 1.38 -7.34
C GLY A 92 9.43 0.75 -8.72
N CYS A 93 8.81 -0.43 -8.76
CA CYS A 93 8.34 -1.07 -9.98
C CYS A 93 7.07 -1.89 -9.69
N SER A 94 6.50 -2.47 -10.74
CA SER A 94 5.32 -3.36 -10.65
C SER A 94 5.52 -4.54 -9.67
N ALA A 95 6.76 -4.97 -9.44
CA ALA A 95 7.09 -6.10 -8.56
C ALA A 95 7.41 -5.72 -7.11
N SER A 96 7.46 -4.43 -6.74
CA SER A 96 7.89 -3.99 -5.39
C SER A 96 6.78 -4.03 -4.32
N TYR A 97 5.58 -4.52 -4.66
CA TYR A 97 4.37 -4.48 -3.82
C TYR A 97 3.58 -5.79 -3.90
N SER A 98 4.29 -6.90 -4.12
CA SER A 98 3.71 -8.22 -4.30
C SER A 98 2.94 -8.69 -3.06
N GLY A 99 3.34 -8.31 -1.84
CA GLY A 99 2.60 -8.67 -0.62
C GLY A 99 1.19 -8.07 -0.61
N LEU A 100 1.08 -6.76 -0.86
CA LEU A 100 -0.21 -6.06 -0.91
C LEU A 100 -1.06 -6.54 -2.08
N CYS A 101 -0.46 -6.73 -3.26
CA CYS A 101 -1.17 -7.25 -4.43
C CYS A 101 -1.66 -8.70 -4.21
N ALA A 102 -0.85 -9.54 -3.56
CA ALA A 102 -1.22 -10.91 -3.24
C ALA A 102 -2.34 -10.96 -2.19
N GLU A 103 -2.34 -10.06 -1.20
CA GLU A 103 -3.44 -9.96 -0.24
C GLU A 103 -4.76 -9.68 -0.97
N LEU A 104 -4.80 -8.63 -1.81
CA LEU A 104 -6.00 -8.29 -2.59
C LEU A 104 -6.47 -9.44 -3.48
N ALA A 105 -5.53 -10.12 -4.15
CA ALA A 105 -5.84 -11.29 -4.97
C ALA A 105 -6.39 -12.47 -4.15
N SER A 106 -5.90 -12.65 -2.92
CA SER A 106 -6.37 -13.70 -2.01
C SER A 106 -7.81 -13.48 -1.53
N HIS A 107 -8.30 -12.24 -1.59
CA HIS A 107 -9.70 -11.86 -1.31
C HIS A 107 -10.59 -11.84 -2.56
N GLY A 108 -10.12 -12.39 -3.68
CA GLY A 108 -10.94 -12.57 -4.88
C GLY A 108 -10.90 -11.39 -5.85
N ALA A 109 -9.90 -10.51 -5.79
CA ALA A 109 -9.69 -9.49 -6.82
C ALA A 109 -8.74 -9.95 -7.94
N VAL A 110 -8.95 -9.47 -9.15
CA VAL A 110 -7.91 -9.42 -10.19
C VAL A 110 -7.10 -8.15 -9.96
N VAL A 111 -5.78 -8.28 -9.82
CA VAL A 111 -4.89 -7.14 -9.56
C VAL A 111 -3.99 -6.88 -10.76
N ILE A 112 -4.03 -5.66 -11.28
CA ILE A 112 -3.14 -5.17 -12.34
C ILE A 112 -2.13 -4.20 -11.71
N ALA A 113 -0.91 -4.67 -11.49
CA ALA A 113 0.20 -3.82 -11.06
C ALA A 113 0.84 -3.14 -12.27
N LEU A 114 0.73 -1.81 -12.35
CA LEU A 114 1.28 -1.04 -13.45
C LEU A 114 2.80 -0.95 -13.35
N GLU A 115 3.49 -0.98 -14.50
CA GLU A 115 4.88 -0.56 -14.62
C GLU A 115 4.90 0.76 -15.40
N HIS A 116 5.39 1.84 -14.78
CA HIS A 116 5.33 3.18 -15.38
C HIS A 116 6.54 3.49 -16.27
N GLY A 117 6.26 3.92 -17.50
CA GLY A 117 7.25 4.28 -18.53
C GLY A 117 7.74 5.72 -18.48
N ASP A 118 7.50 6.43 -17.37
CA ASP A 118 7.68 7.87 -17.17
C ASP A 118 9.07 8.25 -16.59
N GLY A 119 10.00 7.31 -16.52
CA GLY A 119 11.33 7.48 -15.92
C GLY A 119 11.31 7.52 -14.38
N SER A 120 10.18 7.22 -13.75
CA SER A 120 10.08 7.14 -12.29
C SER A 120 10.35 5.73 -11.74
N ALA A 121 10.19 4.70 -12.55
CA ALA A 121 10.47 3.31 -12.17
C ALA A 121 11.98 3.08 -11.99
N VAL A 122 12.36 2.11 -11.15
CA VAL A 122 13.77 1.68 -11.03
C VAL A 122 14.29 1.14 -12.37
N TYR A 123 13.43 0.40 -13.08
CA TYR A 123 13.67 -0.16 -14.39
C TYR A 123 12.32 -0.45 -15.05
N THR A 124 12.20 -0.16 -16.34
CA THR A 124 11.10 -0.58 -17.20
C THR A 124 11.64 -0.83 -18.60
N GLU A 125 11.02 -1.73 -19.34
CA GLU A 125 11.39 -2.04 -20.71
C GLU A 125 10.15 -1.90 -21.58
N THR A 126 10.26 -1.16 -22.68
CA THR A 126 9.14 -1.03 -23.64
C THR A 126 9.00 -2.30 -24.47
N SER A 127 7.88 -2.46 -25.17
CA SER A 127 7.66 -3.56 -26.13
C SER A 127 8.76 -3.70 -27.18
N ASP A 128 9.47 -2.61 -27.45
CA ASP A 128 10.50 -2.53 -28.49
C ASP A 128 11.90 -2.83 -27.91
N GLY A 129 11.98 -3.25 -26.64
CA GLY A 129 13.22 -3.59 -25.94
C GLY A 129 14.00 -2.37 -25.41
N GLU A 130 13.40 -1.17 -25.42
CA GLU A 130 14.05 0.02 -24.88
C GLU A 130 14.02 -0.03 -23.34
N ALA A 131 15.17 -0.28 -22.75
CA ALA A 131 15.38 -0.17 -21.31
C ALA A 131 15.36 1.30 -20.88
N ARG A 132 14.47 1.63 -19.95
CA ARG A 132 14.42 2.92 -19.25
C ARG A 132 14.66 2.68 -17.78
N VAL A 133 15.69 3.36 -17.26
CA VAL A 133 16.03 3.34 -15.84
C VAL A 133 15.55 4.62 -15.17
N TYR A 134 15.51 4.60 -13.85
CA TYR A 134 15.28 5.81 -13.07
C TYR A 134 16.25 6.92 -13.49
N GLY A 135 15.69 8.07 -13.89
CA GLY A 135 16.45 9.22 -14.34
C GLY A 135 16.09 10.48 -13.54
N SER A 136 17.06 11.36 -13.35
CA SER A 136 16.76 12.73 -12.92
C SER A 136 15.85 13.39 -13.94
N VAL A 137 14.82 14.07 -13.45
CA VAL A 137 13.90 14.81 -14.28
C VAL A 137 14.16 16.31 -14.12
N ASP A 138 14.49 16.98 -15.23
CA ASP A 138 14.83 18.40 -15.22
C ASP A 138 13.60 19.28 -15.48
N GLY A 139 13.65 20.49 -14.90
CA GLY A 139 12.65 21.54 -15.07
C GLY A 139 11.50 21.50 -14.07
N ASP A 140 10.94 22.69 -13.80
CA ASP A 140 10.00 22.93 -12.69
C ASP A 140 8.72 22.06 -12.77
N ASP A 141 8.30 21.68 -13.98
CA ASP A 141 7.10 20.87 -14.23
C ASP A 141 7.36 19.36 -14.35
N ALA A 142 8.56 18.89 -14.02
CA ALA A 142 8.97 17.50 -14.19
C ALA A 142 7.98 16.48 -13.60
N ARG A 143 7.58 16.68 -12.34
CA ARG A 143 6.64 15.77 -11.65
C ARG A 143 5.23 15.86 -12.22
N ALA A 144 4.80 17.04 -12.66
CA ALA A 144 3.51 17.20 -13.31
C ALA A 144 3.45 16.47 -14.68
N ARG A 145 4.55 16.48 -15.45
CA ARG A 145 4.68 15.70 -16.69
C ARG A 145 4.62 14.20 -16.42
N GLN A 146 5.35 13.73 -15.41
CA GLN A 146 5.29 12.32 -14.99
C GLN A 146 3.88 11.91 -14.57
N GLN A 147 3.20 12.71 -13.74
CA GLN A 147 1.84 12.38 -13.35
C GLN A 147 0.86 12.37 -14.54
N ARG A 148 1.01 13.28 -15.52
CA ARG A 148 0.21 13.21 -16.76
C ARG A 148 0.44 11.91 -17.52
N ARG A 149 1.69 11.47 -17.60
CA ARG A 149 2.08 10.20 -18.23
C ARG A 149 1.47 9.01 -17.49
N ARG A 150 1.58 8.98 -16.15
CA ARG A 150 1.02 7.91 -15.31
C ARG A 150 -0.50 7.82 -15.39
N VAL A 151 -1.20 8.96 -15.42
CA VAL A 151 -2.66 9.00 -15.65
C VAL A 151 -3.00 8.43 -17.03
N ALA A 152 -2.25 8.82 -18.07
CA ALA A 152 -2.47 8.28 -19.41
C ALA A 152 -2.22 6.77 -19.49
N GLU A 153 -1.19 6.26 -18.83
CA GLU A 153 -0.89 4.82 -18.75
C GLU A 153 -1.98 4.05 -17.98
N ALA A 154 -2.40 4.57 -16.82
CA ALA A 154 -3.50 3.97 -16.05
C ALA A 154 -4.81 3.98 -16.84
N ARG A 155 -5.13 5.07 -17.55
CA ARG A 155 -6.29 5.14 -18.43
C ARG A 155 -6.19 4.17 -19.58
N ALA A 156 -5.06 4.07 -20.26
CA ALA A 156 -4.89 3.12 -21.35
C ALA A 156 -5.15 1.69 -20.89
N VAL A 157 -4.71 1.31 -19.68
CA VAL A 157 -5.01 0.00 -19.08
C VAL A 157 -6.50 -0.15 -18.76
N ILE A 158 -7.12 0.84 -18.11
CA ILE A 158 -8.55 0.82 -17.76
C ILE A 158 -9.43 0.72 -19.02
N ASP A 159 -9.09 1.47 -20.07
CA ASP A 159 -9.81 1.48 -21.34
C ASP A 159 -9.64 0.14 -22.09
N SER A 160 -8.58 -0.61 -21.78
CA SER A 160 -8.25 -1.90 -22.39
C SER A 160 -8.65 -3.11 -21.54
N ILE A 161 -9.41 -2.93 -20.45
CA ILE A 161 -9.78 -4.05 -19.55
C ILE A 161 -10.47 -5.19 -20.30
N ASP A 162 -11.34 -4.90 -21.27
CA ASP A 162 -12.02 -5.95 -22.05
C ASP A 162 -11.05 -6.76 -22.92
N GLU A 163 -9.93 -6.18 -23.33
CA GLU A 163 -8.87 -6.89 -24.03
C GLU A 163 -7.99 -7.70 -23.08
N ILE A 164 -7.64 -7.12 -21.94
CA ILE A 164 -6.88 -7.79 -20.89
C ILE A 164 -7.67 -9.00 -20.37
N ALA A 165 -8.98 -8.85 -20.14
CA ALA A 165 -9.86 -9.90 -19.64
C ALA A 165 -9.92 -11.12 -20.57
N ARG A 166 -9.82 -10.92 -21.89
CA ARG A 166 -9.78 -12.02 -22.87
C ARG A 166 -8.50 -12.85 -22.81
N GLN A 167 -7.44 -12.33 -22.18
CA GLN A 167 -6.16 -13.02 -22.01
C GLN A 167 -6.04 -13.73 -20.65
N LEU A 168 -7.02 -13.55 -19.77
CA LEU A 168 -7.03 -14.22 -18.47
C LEU A 168 -7.30 -15.73 -18.61
N PRO A 169 -6.86 -16.55 -17.65
CA PRO A 169 -7.16 -17.98 -17.63
C PRO A 169 -8.67 -18.24 -17.72
N ALA A 170 -9.05 -19.36 -18.35
CA ALA A 170 -10.45 -19.76 -18.46
C ALA A 170 -11.12 -19.82 -17.08
N GLY A 171 -12.33 -19.24 -16.99
CA GLY A 171 -13.10 -19.15 -15.74
C GLY A 171 -12.83 -17.89 -14.91
N VAL A 172 -11.89 -17.02 -15.32
CA VAL A 172 -11.69 -15.71 -14.71
C VAL A 172 -12.46 -14.65 -15.50
N ALA A 173 -13.59 -14.19 -14.96
CA ALA A 173 -14.33 -13.03 -15.44
C ALA A 173 -14.03 -11.82 -14.55
N VAL A 174 -14.01 -10.61 -15.11
CA VAL A 174 -13.78 -9.36 -14.36
C VAL A 174 -15.05 -8.52 -14.26
N ASP A 175 -15.34 -8.01 -13.07
CA ASP A 175 -16.40 -7.03 -12.83
C ASP A 175 -15.84 -5.61 -12.92
N LYS A 176 -16.04 -4.99 -14.07
CA LYS A 176 -15.58 -3.62 -14.35
C LYS A 176 -16.31 -2.55 -13.53
N SER A 177 -17.46 -2.86 -12.92
CA SER A 177 -18.20 -1.92 -12.07
C SER A 177 -17.59 -1.79 -10.66
N ARG A 178 -16.66 -2.70 -10.31
CA ARG A 178 -15.99 -2.78 -9.01
C ARG A 178 -14.49 -2.51 -9.15
N LEU A 179 -14.15 -1.46 -9.90
CA LEU A 179 -12.78 -1.01 -10.11
C LEU A 179 -12.28 -0.20 -8.91
N SER A 180 -11.17 -0.63 -8.30
CA SER A 180 -10.44 0.11 -7.28
C SER A 180 -9.10 0.62 -7.82
N LEU A 181 -8.71 1.83 -7.42
CA LEU A 181 -7.37 2.36 -7.69
C LEU A 181 -6.57 2.42 -6.40
N ILE A 182 -5.43 1.75 -6.36
CA ILE A 182 -4.55 1.70 -5.18
C ILE A 182 -3.16 2.18 -5.58
N GLY A 183 -2.51 3.00 -4.77
CA GLY A 183 -1.17 3.46 -5.10
C GLY A 183 -0.36 3.87 -3.88
N HIS A 184 0.95 3.67 -3.96
CA HIS A 184 1.89 4.03 -2.91
C HIS A 184 2.72 5.27 -3.27
N SER A 185 2.96 6.19 -2.33
CA SER A 185 3.88 7.31 -2.50
C SER A 185 3.50 8.17 -3.72
N PHE A 186 4.39 8.32 -4.69
CA PHE A 186 4.11 8.99 -5.96
C PHE A 186 2.90 8.37 -6.70
N GLY A 187 2.76 7.04 -6.62
CA GLY A 187 1.62 6.29 -7.14
C GLY A 187 0.31 6.56 -6.38
N GLY A 188 0.38 6.91 -5.09
CA GLY A 188 -0.78 7.39 -4.32
C GLY A 188 -1.34 8.69 -4.90
N SER A 189 -0.46 9.62 -5.27
CA SER A 189 -0.86 10.82 -6.01
C SER A 189 -1.34 10.49 -7.43
N SER A 190 -0.78 9.47 -8.09
CA SER A 190 -1.22 9.04 -9.41
C SER A 190 -2.64 8.50 -9.40
N VAL A 191 -3.01 7.64 -8.44
CA VAL A 191 -4.37 7.08 -8.39
C VAL A 191 -5.44 8.10 -8.04
N LEU A 192 -5.13 9.05 -7.14
CA LEU A 192 -6.01 10.18 -6.84
C LEU A 192 -6.27 11.01 -8.11
N ARG A 193 -5.21 11.34 -8.85
CA ARG A 193 -5.31 12.11 -10.09
C ARG A 193 -6.03 11.34 -11.20
N THR A 194 -5.76 10.04 -11.36
CA THR A 194 -6.43 9.18 -12.33
C THR A 194 -7.92 9.12 -12.03
N ALA A 195 -8.31 8.95 -10.77
CA ALA A 195 -9.72 8.97 -10.38
C ALA A 195 -10.37 10.30 -10.74
N ALA A 196 -9.73 11.43 -10.42
CA ALA A 196 -10.24 12.76 -10.74
C ALA A 196 -10.41 12.97 -12.26
N ASP A 197 -9.43 12.55 -13.06
CA ASP A 197 -9.48 12.66 -14.52
C ASP A 197 -10.59 11.78 -15.13
N ILE A 198 -10.86 10.60 -14.57
CA ILE A 198 -12.01 9.75 -14.95
C ILE A 198 -13.32 10.43 -14.56
N ALA A 199 -13.44 10.93 -13.33
CA ALA A 199 -14.65 11.59 -12.82
C ALA A 199 -14.98 12.89 -13.58
N SER A 200 -13.99 13.56 -14.15
CA SER A 200 -14.17 14.79 -14.95
C SER A 200 -14.91 14.59 -16.28
N GLY A 201 -15.19 13.35 -16.69
CA GLY A 201 -16.03 13.07 -17.86
C GLY A 201 -15.36 13.35 -19.22
N ARG A 202 -14.03 13.43 -19.28
CA ARG A 202 -13.30 13.57 -20.56
C ARG A 202 -13.63 12.39 -21.50
N PRO A 203 -14.00 12.65 -22.77
CA PRO A 203 -14.93 11.82 -23.51
C PRO A 203 -14.25 10.61 -24.17
N ARG A 204 -13.91 9.55 -23.42
CA ARG A 204 -13.34 8.32 -24.04
C ARG A 204 -13.63 6.95 -23.40
N VAL A 205 -14.50 6.78 -22.38
CA VAL A 205 -14.67 5.42 -21.83
C VAL A 205 -16.06 5.09 -21.29
N SER A 206 -16.50 3.90 -21.68
CA SER A 206 -17.70 3.15 -21.28
C SER A 206 -17.43 2.21 -20.08
N ALA A 207 -16.47 2.52 -19.21
CA ALA A 207 -16.19 1.72 -18.00
C ALA A 207 -16.85 2.38 -16.78
N GLY A 208 -17.50 1.55 -15.96
CA GLY A 208 -18.12 1.97 -14.71
C GLY A 208 -17.16 2.74 -13.81
N LEU A 209 -17.73 3.70 -13.09
CA LEU A 209 -17.08 4.62 -12.15
C LEU A 209 -16.09 3.87 -11.24
N VAL A 210 -14.90 4.46 -11.04
CA VAL A 210 -13.98 4.06 -9.97
C VAL A 210 -14.79 3.89 -8.69
N ARG A 211 -14.80 2.68 -8.11
CA ARG A 211 -15.63 2.33 -6.96
C ARG A 211 -15.04 2.83 -5.64
N ALA A 212 -13.71 2.80 -5.55
CA ALA A 212 -12.95 3.23 -4.38
C ALA A 212 -11.50 3.59 -4.77
N VAL A 213 -10.88 4.46 -3.97
CA VAL A 213 -9.47 4.82 -4.08
C VAL A 213 -8.75 4.57 -2.75
N VAL A 214 -7.55 4.01 -2.83
CA VAL A 214 -6.67 3.83 -1.66
C VAL A 214 -5.32 4.47 -1.98
N ALA A 215 -5.04 5.58 -1.30
CA ALA A 215 -3.78 6.29 -1.39
C ALA A 215 -2.91 5.92 -0.19
N CYS A 216 -1.97 5.00 -0.41
CA CYS A 216 -0.99 4.59 0.60
C CYS A 216 0.18 5.57 0.63
N ASP A 217 0.34 6.22 1.76
CA ASP A 217 1.38 7.18 2.11
C ASP A 217 1.66 8.18 0.96
N PRO A 218 0.60 8.87 0.46
CA PRO A 218 0.67 9.55 -0.83
C PRO A 218 1.64 10.73 -0.77
N TRP A 219 2.49 10.81 -1.80
CA TRP A 219 3.33 11.97 -2.05
C TRP A 219 2.68 12.86 -3.11
N ILE A 220 2.00 13.93 -2.67
CA ILE A 220 1.24 14.82 -3.55
C ILE A 220 2.19 15.75 -4.30
N SER A 221 2.68 15.24 -5.43
CA SER A 221 3.64 15.89 -6.31
C SER A 221 3.19 15.73 -7.76
N GLY A 222 3.11 16.83 -8.51
CA GLY A 222 2.60 16.84 -9.89
C GLY A 222 1.09 16.65 -10.03
N TYR A 223 0.34 16.78 -8.93
CA TYR A 223 -1.12 16.77 -8.85
C TYR A 223 -1.55 18.00 -8.04
N ASP A 224 -2.53 18.73 -8.57
CA ASP A 224 -3.13 19.90 -7.93
C ASP A 224 -4.64 19.69 -7.90
N GLU A 225 -5.20 19.40 -6.74
CA GLU A 225 -6.62 19.11 -6.59
C GLU A 225 -7.53 20.29 -6.93
N THR A 226 -6.99 21.51 -6.98
CA THR A 226 -7.73 22.72 -7.35
C THR A 226 -7.92 22.82 -8.86
N ALA A 227 -6.92 22.35 -9.63
CA ALA A 227 -6.91 22.40 -11.09
C ALA A 227 -7.36 21.07 -11.72
N ASP A 228 -6.90 19.95 -11.18
CA ASP A 228 -7.21 18.60 -11.66
C ASP A 228 -8.53 18.05 -11.07
N GLY A 229 -9.03 18.62 -9.96
CA GLY A 229 -10.25 18.18 -9.26
C GLY A 229 -10.05 16.95 -8.37
N VAL A 230 -11.15 16.42 -7.82
CA VAL A 230 -11.19 15.17 -7.04
C VAL A 230 -12.33 14.28 -7.53
N ALA A 231 -12.21 12.96 -7.38
CA ALA A 231 -13.29 12.03 -7.68
C ALA A 231 -14.19 11.83 -6.45
N PRO A 232 -15.53 12.01 -6.56
CA PRO A 232 -16.46 11.85 -5.44
C PRO A 232 -16.73 10.37 -5.14
N VAL A 233 -15.69 9.62 -4.79
CA VAL A 233 -15.72 8.18 -4.53
C VAL A 233 -15.09 7.89 -3.16
N PRO A 234 -15.50 6.82 -2.46
CA PRO A 234 -14.87 6.42 -1.22
C PRO A 234 -13.35 6.38 -1.34
N THR A 235 -12.66 7.14 -0.50
CA THR A 235 -11.20 7.26 -0.52
C THR A 235 -10.59 7.03 0.86
N LEU A 236 -9.59 6.15 0.94
CA LEU A 236 -8.74 5.94 2.10
C LEU A 236 -7.36 6.55 1.85
N ALA A 237 -6.92 7.46 2.71
CA ALA A 237 -5.51 7.82 2.86
C ALA A 237 -4.92 7.00 4.02
N LEU A 238 -4.10 6.01 3.67
CA LEU A 238 -3.38 5.17 4.62
C LEU A 238 -1.99 5.76 4.82
N LEU A 239 -1.71 6.36 5.97
CA LEU A 239 -0.53 7.18 6.21
C LEU A 239 0.51 6.45 7.06
N THR A 240 1.76 6.83 6.86
CA THR A 240 2.85 6.59 7.81
C THR A 240 3.34 7.93 8.35
N PRO A 241 3.82 7.99 9.61
CA PRO A 241 4.34 9.24 10.19
C PRO A 241 5.44 9.90 9.34
N SER A 242 6.19 9.12 8.56
CA SER A 242 7.42 9.57 7.90
C SER A 242 7.22 10.43 6.64
N MET A 243 6.04 10.40 6.02
CA MET A 243 5.73 11.20 4.82
C MET A 243 4.85 12.42 5.09
N MET A 244 4.45 12.64 6.34
CA MET A 244 3.59 13.74 6.76
C MET A 244 4.40 14.98 7.15
N TYR A 245 5.44 15.32 6.38
CA TYR A 245 6.12 16.60 6.55
C TYR A 245 5.19 17.75 6.14
N PRO A 246 5.34 18.97 6.68
CA PRO A 246 4.29 20.01 6.60
C PRO A 246 3.82 20.36 5.18
N GLY A 247 4.72 20.25 4.19
CA GLY A 247 4.38 20.50 2.79
C GLY A 247 3.48 19.43 2.18
N ASN A 248 3.74 18.16 2.46
CA ASN A 248 2.94 17.05 1.94
C ASN A 248 1.63 16.91 2.72
N GLU A 249 1.68 17.02 4.05
CA GLU A 249 0.50 17.00 4.93
C GLU A 249 -0.56 18.01 4.48
N ARG A 250 -0.17 19.26 4.20
CA ARG A 250 -1.11 20.29 3.71
C ARG A 250 -1.79 19.89 2.40
N LYS A 251 -1.06 19.24 1.49
CA LYS A 251 -1.60 18.82 0.20
C LYS A 251 -2.52 17.61 0.32
N VAL A 252 -2.12 16.61 1.09
CA VAL A 252 -2.96 15.44 1.41
C VAL A 252 -4.26 15.90 2.09
N GLY A 253 -4.14 16.80 3.07
CA GLY A 253 -5.28 17.43 3.75
C GLY A 253 -6.16 18.26 2.80
N GLY A 254 -5.56 18.96 1.83
CA GLY A 254 -6.28 19.69 0.78
C GLY A 254 -7.14 18.78 -0.09
N VAL A 255 -6.55 17.69 -0.58
CA VAL A 255 -7.23 16.67 -1.39
C VAL A 255 -8.43 16.12 -0.62
N MET A 256 -8.25 15.62 0.60
CA MET A 256 -9.37 14.93 1.25
C MET A 256 -10.35 15.84 1.96
N ARG A 257 -10.00 17.10 2.23
CA ARG A 257 -11.00 18.12 2.53
C ARG A 257 -11.95 18.34 1.34
N ARG A 258 -11.45 18.36 0.10
CA ARG A 258 -12.32 18.46 -1.08
C ARG A 258 -13.14 17.20 -1.29
N LEU A 259 -12.59 16.02 -1.04
CA LEU A 259 -13.34 14.76 -1.09
C LEU A 259 -14.50 14.77 -0.06
N ALA A 260 -14.23 15.18 1.17
CA ALA A 260 -15.24 15.36 2.20
C ALA A 260 -16.36 16.34 1.77
N GLN A 261 -15.99 17.46 1.16
CA GLN A 261 -16.95 18.44 0.62
C GLN A 261 -17.78 17.89 -0.56
N SER A 262 -17.29 16.87 -1.25
CA SER A 262 -18.00 16.22 -2.36
C SER A 262 -19.02 15.16 -1.92
N SER A 263 -19.30 15.05 -0.61
CA SER A 263 -20.16 14.00 -0.02
C SER A 263 -19.67 12.58 -0.28
N ALA A 264 -18.38 12.41 -0.57
CA ALA A 264 -17.72 11.12 -0.66
C ALA A 264 -17.15 10.74 0.71
N THR A 265 -17.15 9.45 1.01
CA THR A 265 -16.47 8.93 2.21
C THR A 265 -14.97 9.18 2.09
N ALA A 266 -14.41 9.94 3.03
CA ALA A 266 -12.98 10.24 3.08
C ALA A 266 -12.44 9.81 4.45
N LEU A 267 -11.59 8.78 4.47
CA LEU A 267 -10.99 8.21 5.68
C LEU A 267 -9.49 8.45 5.71
N TYR A 268 -9.01 8.96 6.85
CA TYR A 268 -7.59 9.08 7.16
C TYR A 268 -7.23 8.11 8.27
N ALA A 269 -6.28 7.23 8.01
CA ALA A 269 -5.78 6.31 9.02
C ALA A 269 -4.27 6.22 8.93
N GLU A 270 -3.61 6.24 10.07
CA GLU A 270 -2.17 6.11 10.21
C GLU A 270 -1.87 4.86 11.03
N VAL A 271 -0.87 4.09 10.61
CA VAL A 271 -0.38 2.92 11.38
C VAL A 271 0.82 3.33 12.21
N ARG A 272 0.73 3.17 13.53
CA ARG A 272 1.80 3.57 14.47
C ARG A 272 3.08 2.77 14.23
N ASP A 273 4.21 3.43 14.50
CA ASP A 273 5.55 2.85 14.45
C ASP A 273 5.94 2.28 13.07
N THR A 274 5.30 2.77 12.01
CA THR A 274 5.63 2.49 10.60
C THR A 274 6.35 3.67 9.94
N ARG A 275 6.95 3.42 8.77
CA ARG A 275 7.57 4.42 7.92
C ARG A 275 7.26 4.13 6.44
N HIS A 276 7.81 4.96 5.57
CA HIS A 276 7.40 5.03 4.17
C HIS A 276 7.52 3.70 3.43
N GLN A 277 8.52 2.86 3.75
CA GLN A 277 8.71 1.61 3.01
C GLN A 277 7.86 0.45 3.53
N GLU A 278 7.19 0.55 4.68
CA GLU A 278 6.33 -0.52 5.22
C GLU A 278 5.21 -0.96 4.28
N ILE A 279 4.73 -0.06 3.41
CA ILE A 279 3.73 -0.37 2.39
C ILE A 279 4.29 -1.28 1.27
N SER A 280 5.60 -1.23 1.03
CA SER A 280 6.30 -2.00 -0.01
C SER A 280 6.83 -3.34 0.51
N ASP A 281 7.35 -4.17 -0.38
CA ASP A 281 7.98 -5.44 -0.01
C ASP A 281 9.39 -5.27 0.59
N PHE A 282 9.97 -4.07 0.51
CA PHE A 282 11.38 -3.86 0.87
C PHE A 282 11.70 -4.19 2.33
N PRO A 283 10.88 -3.86 3.33
CA PRO A 283 11.11 -4.26 4.73
C PRO A 283 11.13 -5.78 4.93
N CYS A 284 10.39 -6.55 4.14
CA CYS A 284 10.44 -8.01 4.20
C CYS A 284 11.77 -8.58 3.67
N ILE A 285 12.48 -7.83 2.82
CA ILE A 285 13.75 -8.24 2.21
C ILE A 285 14.93 -7.73 3.04
N ASN A 286 14.90 -6.46 3.46
CA ASN A 286 16.04 -5.75 4.06
C ASN A 286 15.61 -4.87 5.25
N HIS A 287 14.87 -5.43 6.22
CA HIS A 287 14.35 -4.66 7.38
C HIS A 287 15.44 -3.88 8.12
N SER A 288 16.51 -4.54 8.57
CA SER A 288 17.51 -3.90 9.44
C SER A 288 18.25 -2.75 8.75
N PRO A 289 18.73 -2.87 7.49
CA PRO A 289 19.25 -1.74 6.75
C PRO A 289 18.24 -0.58 6.59
N LEU A 290 16.99 -0.89 6.22
CA LEU A 290 15.98 0.15 6.03
C LEU A 290 15.65 0.88 7.33
N ARG A 291 15.64 0.17 8.47
CA ARG A 291 15.50 0.80 9.79
C ARG A 291 16.66 1.72 10.12
N PHE A 292 17.89 1.28 9.84
CA PHE A 292 19.08 2.08 10.05
C PHE A 292 19.04 3.40 9.25
N PHE A 293 18.52 3.37 8.03
CA PHE A 293 18.32 4.55 7.18
C PHE A 293 16.99 5.28 7.42
N CYS A 294 16.25 4.96 8.49
CA CYS A 294 14.96 5.58 8.81
C CYS A 294 13.91 5.48 7.68
N MET A 295 14.02 4.44 6.85
CA MET A 295 13.07 4.08 5.80
C MET A 295 12.04 3.03 6.26
N ALA A 296 12.36 2.29 7.32
CA ALA A 296 11.49 1.34 8.00
C ALA A 296 11.34 1.69 9.51
N GLY A 297 10.17 1.40 10.08
CA GLY A 297 9.79 1.63 11.47
C GLY A 297 10.29 0.57 12.45
N ALA A 298 9.83 0.64 13.71
CA ALA A 298 10.24 -0.31 14.74
C ALA A 298 9.43 -1.61 14.69
N ARG A 299 8.23 -1.57 14.10
CA ARG A 299 7.32 -2.70 14.02
C ARG A 299 7.91 -3.83 13.14
N PRO A 300 7.71 -5.11 13.48
CA PRO A 300 8.10 -6.23 12.63
C PRO A 300 7.47 -6.14 11.24
N PRO A 301 8.18 -6.48 10.14
CA PRO A 301 7.66 -6.31 8.77
C PRO A 301 6.34 -7.03 8.52
N ALA A 302 6.20 -8.28 9.01
CA ALA A 302 4.99 -9.06 8.81
C ALA A 302 3.77 -8.44 9.51
N GLU A 303 3.97 -7.85 10.69
CA GLU A 303 2.91 -7.21 11.47
C GLU A 303 2.50 -5.87 10.86
N ALA A 304 3.48 -5.02 10.52
CA ALA A 304 3.23 -3.76 9.83
C ALA A 304 2.47 -3.97 8.52
N HIS A 305 2.92 -4.97 7.73
CA HIS A 305 2.27 -5.35 6.49
C HIS A 305 0.83 -5.82 6.73
N ALA A 306 0.62 -6.75 7.68
CA ALA A 306 -0.71 -7.29 7.98
C ALA A 306 -1.70 -6.19 8.42
N LEU A 307 -1.28 -5.23 9.26
CA LEU A 307 -2.13 -4.11 9.67
C LEU A 307 -2.53 -3.23 8.49
N GLN A 308 -1.54 -2.87 7.65
CA GLN A 308 -1.77 -2.03 6.49
C GLN A 308 -2.67 -2.72 5.46
N THR A 309 -2.38 -3.97 5.11
CA THR A 309 -3.17 -4.71 4.11
C THR A 309 -4.57 -5.06 4.62
N SER A 310 -4.72 -5.36 5.91
CA SER A 310 -6.03 -5.58 6.55
C SER A 310 -6.93 -4.36 6.45
N LEU A 311 -6.37 -3.18 6.67
CA LEU A 311 -7.10 -1.93 6.56
C LEU A 311 -7.49 -1.63 5.11
N VAL A 312 -6.59 -1.85 4.15
CA VAL A 312 -6.90 -1.71 2.72
C VAL A 312 -8.03 -2.66 2.30
N ALA A 313 -7.92 -3.95 2.61
CA ALA A 313 -8.92 -4.95 2.25
C ALA A 313 -10.27 -4.67 2.93
N GLY A 314 -10.26 -4.35 4.22
CA GLY A 314 -11.46 -3.98 4.99
C GLY A 314 -12.17 -2.76 4.42
N PHE A 315 -11.42 -1.70 4.09
CA PHE A 315 -11.97 -0.50 3.46
C PHE A 315 -12.59 -0.80 2.09
N LEU A 316 -11.90 -1.55 1.22
CA LEU A 316 -12.41 -1.91 -0.10
C LEU A 316 -13.67 -2.79 0.01
N ALA A 317 -13.72 -3.70 0.97
CA ALA A 317 -14.90 -4.52 1.23
C ALA A 317 -16.10 -3.69 1.72
N LEU A 318 -15.87 -2.68 2.57
CA LEU A 318 -16.90 -1.74 3.01
C LEU A 318 -17.39 -0.84 1.87
N ALA A 319 -16.48 -0.42 0.99
CA ALA A 319 -16.81 0.32 -0.22
C ALA A 319 -17.46 -0.56 -1.30
N GLY A 320 -17.71 -1.86 -1.06
CA GLY A 320 -18.27 -2.78 -2.05
C GLY A 320 -17.36 -3.04 -3.26
N ALA A 321 -16.09 -2.66 -3.16
CA ALA A 321 -15.09 -2.77 -4.21
C ALA A 321 -14.24 -4.06 -4.11
N LEU A 322 -14.46 -4.84 -3.04
CA LEU A 322 -13.89 -6.17 -2.85
C LEU A 322 -14.97 -7.09 -2.30
N ASP A 323 -14.95 -8.36 -2.71
CA ASP A 323 -15.84 -9.35 -2.11
C ASP A 323 -15.33 -9.73 -0.74
N ALA A 324 -16.29 -9.98 0.15
CA ALA A 324 -15.99 -10.45 1.46
C ALA A 324 -16.03 -11.97 1.49
N PRO A 325 -14.90 -12.69 1.58
CA PRO A 325 -14.94 -14.08 1.98
C PRO A 325 -15.63 -14.21 3.35
N ALA A 326 -16.49 -15.22 3.49
CA ALA A 326 -17.28 -15.50 4.69
C ALA A 326 -16.46 -15.99 5.91
N GLY A 327 -15.14 -15.71 5.95
CA GLY A 327 -14.22 -16.13 7.00
C GLY A 327 -14.06 -15.10 8.12
N SER A 328 -13.65 -15.57 9.29
CA SER A 328 -13.43 -14.75 10.50
C SER A 328 -12.38 -13.64 10.33
N GLU A 329 -11.37 -13.88 9.49
CA GLU A 329 -10.25 -12.95 9.25
C GLU A 329 -10.73 -11.66 8.55
N LEU A 330 -11.65 -11.78 7.60
CA LEU A 330 -12.21 -10.60 6.93
C LEU A 330 -13.34 -9.95 7.75
N ALA A 331 -14.07 -10.71 8.56
CA ALA A 331 -14.95 -10.10 9.57
C ALA A 331 -14.14 -9.16 10.48
N ALA A 332 -12.95 -9.57 10.92
CA ALA A 332 -12.05 -8.70 11.66
C ALA A 332 -11.61 -7.47 10.85
N GLN A 333 -11.23 -7.62 9.58
CA GLN A 333 -10.84 -6.47 8.72
C GLN A 333 -11.97 -5.45 8.53
N ARG A 334 -13.20 -5.94 8.31
CA ARG A 334 -14.40 -5.10 8.22
C ARG A 334 -14.70 -4.39 9.52
N GLU A 335 -14.61 -5.09 10.64
CA GLU A 335 -14.83 -4.50 11.97
C GLU A 335 -13.73 -3.49 12.33
N VAL A 336 -12.47 -3.73 11.95
CA VAL A 336 -11.40 -2.73 12.07
C VAL A 336 -11.74 -1.50 11.25
N ALA A 337 -12.06 -1.66 9.97
CA ALA A 337 -12.39 -0.51 9.11
C ALA A 337 -13.65 0.23 9.60
N ARG A 338 -14.69 -0.49 10.06
CA ARG A 338 -15.89 0.09 10.70
C ARG A 338 -15.56 0.80 12.00
N GLY A 339 -14.73 0.18 12.85
CA GLY A 339 -14.25 0.77 14.08
C GLY A 339 -13.53 2.09 13.82
N LEU A 340 -12.71 2.16 12.76
CA LEU A 340 -12.07 3.41 12.35
C LEU A 340 -13.07 4.45 11.80
N PHE A 341 -14.16 4.02 11.15
CA PHE A 341 -15.24 4.92 10.76
C PHE A 341 -15.97 5.50 11.98
N LEU A 342 -16.28 4.68 12.99
CA LEU A 342 -16.97 5.10 14.21
C LEU A 342 -16.05 5.93 15.12
N ALA A 343 -14.80 5.49 15.31
CA ALA A 343 -13.78 6.17 16.11
C ALA A 343 -13.19 7.39 15.40
N ALA A 344 -13.59 7.71 14.17
CA ALA A 344 -13.29 9.03 13.63
C ALA A 344 -14.11 10.13 14.31
N GLU A 345 -15.22 9.77 14.96
CA GLU A 345 -16.10 10.67 15.70
C GLU A 345 -15.73 10.79 17.19
N GLU A 346 -14.93 9.85 17.72
CA GLU A 346 -14.47 9.80 19.12
C GLU A 346 -12.93 9.74 19.21
N PRO A 347 -12.27 10.28 20.25
CA PRO A 347 -10.81 10.17 20.36
C PRO A 347 -10.35 8.70 20.46
N PRO A 348 -9.32 8.27 19.70
CA PRO A 348 -8.89 6.88 19.69
C PRO A 348 -8.27 6.47 21.05
N PRO A 349 -8.44 5.21 21.49
CA PRO A 349 -7.82 4.73 22.74
C PRO A 349 -6.29 4.76 22.65
N GLU A 350 -5.62 5.05 23.77
CA GLU A 350 -4.15 5.24 23.82
C GLU A 350 -3.35 4.01 23.33
N GLU A 351 -3.93 2.81 23.38
CA GLU A 351 -3.29 1.54 22.98
C GLU A 351 -3.60 1.10 21.53
N SER A 352 -4.29 1.90 20.72
CA SER A 352 -4.62 1.52 19.33
C SER A 352 -3.39 1.54 18.41
N ASP A 353 -3.23 0.47 17.61
CA ASP A 353 -2.25 0.40 16.52
C ASP A 353 -2.45 1.45 15.42
N TYR A 354 -3.64 2.04 15.38
CA TYR A 354 -4.05 3.03 14.40
C TYR A 354 -4.31 4.40 15.03
N ILE A 355 -4.03 5.46 14.27
CA ILE A 355 -4.47 6.83 14.56
C ILE A 355 -5.41 7.27 13.42
N VAL A 356 -6.61 7.75 13.77
CA VAL A 356 -7.60 8.26 12.80
C VAL A 356 -7.61 9.78 12.85
N HIS A 357 -7.34 10.41 11.70
CA HIS A 357 -7.27 11.86 11.59
C HIS A 357 -8.57 12.44 11.02
N GLY A 358 -9.70 12.19 11.71
CA GLY A 358 -11.04 12.59 11.30
C GLY A 358 -11.57 11.87 10.05
N ALA A 359 -12.89 11.71 9.95
CA ALA A 359 -13.55 11.14 8.77
C ALA A 359 -14.72 12.01 8.34
N SER A 360 -14.95 12.06 7.03
CA SER A 360 -16.18 12.60 6.47
C SER A 360 -17.01 11.45 5.93
N LEU A 361 -18.22 11.31 6.46
CA LEU A 361 -19.19 10.33 6.00
C LEU A 361 -20.03 10.95 4.89
N GLY A 362 -19.96 10.35 3.70
CA GLY A 362 -20.83 10.73 2.59
C GLY A 362 -22.28 10.28 2.81
N ALA A 363 -23.24 11.01 2.24
CA ALA A 363 -24.67 10.65 2.28
C ALA A 363 -24.98 9.28 1.59
N ALA A 364 -24.01 8.72 0.86
CA ALA A 364 -24.08 7.44 0.18
C ALA A 364 -23.22 6.34 0.84
N ALA A 365 -22.85 6.48 2.11
CA ALA A 365 -22.34 5.33 2.86
C ALA A 365 -23.41 4.22 2.78
N PRO A 366 -23.06 2.99 2.36
CA PRO A 366 -24.02 1.90 2.35
C PRO A 366 -24.62 1.79 3.76
N PRO A 367 -25.94 1.56 3.90
CA PRO A 367 -26.55 1.45 5.21
C PRO A 367 -25.77 0.43 6.02
N VAL A 368 -25.33 0.84 7.22
CA VAL A 368 -24.69 -0.05 8.19
C VAL A 368 -25.64 -1.23 8.37
N PRO A 369 -25.27 -2.47 7.98
CA PRO A 369 -26.17 -3.59 8.18
C PRO A 369 -26.31 -3.78 9.69
N ALA A 370 -27.50 -3.48 10.19
CA ALA A 370 -27.87 -3.78 11.55
C ALA A 370 -27.96 -5.30 11.71
N SER A 371 -26.93 -5.94 12.27
CA SER A 371 -27.13 -6.77 13.47
C SER A 371 -25.85 -7.46 13.94
N PRO A 372 -25.72 -7.63 15.26
CA PRO A 372 -24.84 -8.61 15.87
C PRO A 372 -25.47 -10.00 15.69
N MET A 373 -24.74 -10.98 15.16
CA MET A 373 -25.13 -12.36 15.42
C MET A 373 -24.85 -12.64 16.89
N ALA A 374 -25.93 -12.64 17.68
CA ALA A 374 -25.93 -13.22 19.01
C ALA A 374 -25.38 -14.64 18.92
N LEU A 375 -24.20 -14.87 19.50
CA LEU A 375 -23.75 -16.19 19.87
C LEU A 375 -24.73 -16.72 20.91
N SER A 376 -25.70 -17.53 20.48
CA SER A 376 -26.51 -18.34 21.37
C SER A 376 -25.58 -19.28 22.13
N ALA A 377 -25.45 -19.05 23.44
CA ALA A 377 -24.79 -19.97 24.35
C ALA A 377 -25.46 -21.35 24.25
N PRO A 378 -24.71 -22.46 24.22
CA PRO A 378 -25.30 -23.78 24.34
C PRO A 378 -25.90 -23.92 25.74
N GLY A 379 -27.22 -24.12 25.78
CA GLY A 379 -27.97 -24.33 27.01
C GLY A 379 -27.43 -25.51 27.80
N GLY A 380 -27.23 -25.28 29.09
CA GLY A 380 -27.00 -26.34 30.06
C GLY A 380 -28.23 -27.24 30.14
N LEU A 381 -28.01 -28.53 29.93
CA LEU A 381 -28.92 -29.58 30.37
C LEU A 381 -28.77 -29.72 31.88
N ALA A 382 -29.84 -29.38 32.59
CA ALA A 382 -30.02 -29.75 33.98
C ALA A 382 -30.37 -31.24 34.07
N ALA A 383 -29.56 -31.99 34.79
CA ALA A 383 -29.93 -33.08 35.69
C ALA A 383 -28.74 -33.36 36.63
#